data_AF-A0A3B8INV2-F1
#
_entry.id   AF-A0A3B8INV2-F1
#
_cell.length_a   1.000
_cell.length_b   1.000
_cell.length_c   1.000
_cell.angle_alpha   90.00
_cell.angle_beta   90.00
_cell.angle_gamma   90.00
#
_symmetry.space_group_name_H-M   'P 1'
#
loop_
_entity.id
_entity.type
_entity.pdbx_description
1 polymer ?
#
loop_
_entity_poly.entity_id
_entity_poly.type
_entity_poly.pdbx_seq_one_letter_code
_entity_poly.pdbx_strand_id
1 'polypeptide(L)' 'MNYRDIPSEKLLQIKTLGELRAAGYEPRSVKEELRENLMARLQAKQPVVEGIYGYEHTVIPDLQRAILARHNVNLL' A
#
# COMPACT_ATOMS: atom_id res chain seq x y z
N MET A 1 -17.20 11.87 4.88
CA MET A 1 -17.05 10.42 4.65
C MET A 1 -15.62 10.18 4.22
N ASN A 2 -14.93 9.21 4.80
CA ASN A 2 -13.55 8.91 4.44
C ASN A 2 -13.55 7.91 3.28
N TYR A 3 -12.78 8.18 2.21
CA TYR A 3 -12.70 7.29 1.05
C TYR A 3 -12.35 5.84 1.42
N ARG A 4 -11.56 5.66 2.49
CA ARG A 4 -11.11 4.36 3.00
C ARG A 4 -12.20 3.50 3.62
N ASP A 5 -13.32 4.10 4.02
CA ASP A 5 -14.44 3.39 4.65
C ASP A 5 -15.50 2.94 3.63
N ILE A 6 -15.31 3.28 2.35
CA ILE A 6 -16.25 2.95 1.29
C ILE A 6 -16.06 1.49 0.88
N PRO A 7 -17.11 0.65 0.91
CA PRO A 7 -17.01 -0.74 0.46
C PRO A 7 -16.65 -0.82 -1.02
N SER A 8 -15.88 -1.84 -1.39
CA SER A 8 -15.35 -2.03 -2.75
C SER A 8 -16.42 -1.97 -3.84
N GLU A 9 -17.61 -2.51 -3.58
CA GLU A 9 -18.76 -2.49 -4.51
C GLU A 9 -19.19 -1.08 -4.91
N LYS A 10 -19.12 -0.12 -3.97
CA LYS A 10 -19.45 1.29 -4.22
C LYS A 10 -18.29 2.02 -4.90
N LEU A 11 -17.04 1.67 -4.60
CA LEU A 11 -15.86 2.24 -5.28
C LEU A 11 -15.86 1.90 -6.78
N LEU A 12 -16.28 0.70 -7.16
CA LEU A 12 -16.38 0.28 -8.56
C LEU A 12 -17.43 1.07 -9.37
N GLN A 13 -18.32 1.82 -8.71
CA GLN A 13 -19.30 2.69 -9.37
C GLN A 13 -18.76 4.08 -9.69
N ILE A 14 -17.64 4.48 -9.09
CA ILE A 14 -16.96 5.76 -9.35
C ILE A 14 -16.26 5.66 -10.70
N LYS A 15 -16.68 6.46 -11.68
CA LYS A 15 -16.15 6.41 -13.05
C LYS A 15 -15.33 7.64 -13.42
N THR A 16 -15.43 8.71 -12.64
CA THR A 16 -14.78 9.98 -12.93
C THR A 16 -13.91 10.47 -11.77
N LEU A 17 -12.92 11.29 -12.10
CA LEU A 17 -12.08 11.95 -11.10
C LEU A 17 -12.91 12.89 -10.19
N GLY A 18 -13.98 13.49 -10.70
CA GLY A 18 -14.88 14.36 -9.93
C GLY A 18 -15.61 13.58 -8.84
N GLU A 19 -16.17 12.41 -9.19
CA GLU A 19 -16.82 11.51 -8.24
C GLU A 19 -15.83 10.97 -7.19
N LEU A 20 -14.61 10.64 -7.61
CA LEU A 20 -13.55 10.17 -6.71
C LEU A 20 -13.18 11.24 -5.66
N ARG A 21 -13.01 12.49 -6.09
CA ARG A 21 -12.75 13.62 -5.17
C ARG A 21 -13.94 13.88 -4.25
N ALA A 22 -15.16 13.82 -4.76
CA ALA A 22 -16.37 13.98 -3.97
C ALA A 22 -16.54 12.89 -2.90
N ALA A 23 -16.02 11.68 -3.16
CA ALA A 23 -15.95 10.58 -2.20
C ALA A 23 -14.91 10.78 -1.06
N GLY A 24 -14.17 11.90 -1.07
CA GLY A 24 -13.15 12.21 -0.06
C GLY A 24 -11.81 11.54 -0.31
N TYR A 25 -11.49 11.19 -1.57
CA TYR A 25 -10.18 10.67 -1.93
C TYR A 25 -9.12 11.79 -1.89
N GLU A 26 -8.09 11.57 -1.10
CA GLU A 26 -6.90 12.43 -1.07
C GLU A 26 -5.73 11.73 -1.77
N PRO A 27 -5.11 12.36 -2.79
CA PRO A 27 -3.95 11.81 -3.44
C PRO A 27 -2.77 11.79 -2.46
N ARG A 28 -2.08 10.65 -2.40
CA ARG A 28 -0.89 10.42 -1.60
C ARG A 28 0.23 9.93 -2.49
N SER A 29 1.47 10.12 -2.05
CA SER A 29 2.61 9.57 -2.80
C SER A 29 2.62 8.04 -2.69
N VAL A 30 3.03 7.36 -3.77
CA VAL A 30 3.18 5.89 -3.77
C VAL A 30 4.08 5.42 -2.63
N LYS A 31 5.15 6.18 -2.33
CA LYS A 31 6.06 5.87 -1.22
C LYS A 31 5.37 5.88 0.13
N GLU A 32 4.54 6.88 0.38
CA GLU A 32 3.76 6.97 1.61
C GLU A 32 2.74 5.84 1.69
N GLU A 33 2.15 5.48 0.56
CA GLU A 33 1.21 4.38 0.48
C GLU A 33 1.83 3.03 0.84
N LEU A 34 2.94 2.70 0.20
CA LEU A 34 3.68 1.47 0.47
C LEU A 34 4.13 1.40 1.93
N ARG A 35 4.63 2.51 2.49
CA ARG A 35 5.09 2.57 3.88
C ARG A 35 3.96 2.28 4.87
N GLU A 36 2.81 2.92 4.70
CA GLU A 36 1.66 2.71 5.60
C GLU A 36 1.10 1.29 5.50
N ASN A 37 0.97 0.77 4.28
CA ASN A 37 0.49 -0.59 4.06
C ASN A 37 1.44 -1.62 4.69
N LEU A 38 2.76 -1.39 4.54
CA LEU A 38 3.79 -2.23 5.16
C LEU A 38 3.69 -2.18 6.70
N MET A 39 3.61 -1.00 7.29
CA MET A 39 3.47 -0.85 8.75
C MET A 39 2.22 -1.56 9.27
N ALA A 40 1.08 -1.41 8.59
CA ALA A 40 -0.18 -2.05 8.98
C ALA A 40 -0.05 -3.59 8.97
N ARG A 41 0.56 -4.17 7.94
CA ARG A 41 0.80 -5.63 7.85
C ARG A 41 1.75 -6.12 8.94
N LEU A 42 2.84 -5.40 9.18
CA LEU A 42 3.82 -5.74 10.23
C LEU A 42 3.17 -5.69 11.63
N GLN A 43 2.35 -4.68 11.90
CA GLN A 43 1.60 -4.58 13.16
C GLN A 43 0.60 -5.72 13.33
N ALA A 44 -0.08 -6.11 12.25
CA ALA A 44 -1.00 -7.24 12.22
C ALA A 44 -0.29 -8.61 12.24
N LYS A 45 1.06 -8.65 12.24
CA LYS A 45 1.87 -9.87 12.12
C LYS A 45 1.51 -10.72 10.89
N GLN A 46 1.06 -10.06 9.83
CA GLN A 46 0.72 -10.69 8.56
C GLN A 46 1.94 -10.78 7.66
N PRO A 47 2.04 -11.81 6.80
CA PRO A 47 3.07 -11.85 5.78
C PRO A 47 2.97 -10.62 4.87
N VAL A 48 4.10 -9.92 4.72
CA VAL A 48 4.20 -8.72 3.87
C VAL A 48 4.14 -9.12 2.40
N VAL A 49 4.76 -10.24 2.08
CA VAL A 49 4.80 -10.81 0.73
C VAL A 49 4.45 -12.28 0.84
N GLU A 50 3.47 -12.71 0.07
CA GLU A 50 3.03 -14.11 0.00
C GLU A 50 3.55 -14.74 -1.31
N GLY A 51 3.98 -16.00 -1.24
CA GLY A 51 4.37 -16.78 -2.43
C GLY A 51 5.78 -16.54 -2.98
N ILE A 52 6.61 -15.72 -2.33
CA ILE A 52 8.04 -15.60 -2.68
C ILE A 52 8.86 -16.53 -1.77
N TYR A 53 9.37 -17.61 -2.34
CA TYR A 53 10.22 -18.58 -1.66
C TYR A 53 11.70 -18.28 -1.84
N GLY A 54 12.49 -18.42 -0.77
CA GLY A 54 13.96 -18.29 -0.80
C GLY A 54 14.49 -16.85 -0.60
N TYR A 55 13.61 -15.87 -0.42
CA TYR A 55 13.98 -14.46 -0.18
C TYR A 55 13.61 -13.95 1.21
N GLU A 56 13.09 -14.81 2.07
CA GLU A 56 12.61 -14.51 3.42
C GLU A 56 13.72 -13.94 4.30
N HIS A 57 14.95 -14.39 4.08
CA HIS A 57 16.13 -14.01 4.85
C HIS A 57 17.12 -13.12 4.09
N THR A 58 16.82 -12.74 2.85
CA THR A 58 17.71 -11.95 1.99
C THR A 58 17.04 -10.65 1.55
N VAL A 59 16.30 -10.70 0.44
CA VAL A 59 15.78 -9.50 -0.25
C VAL A 59 14.57 -8.90 0.46
N ILE A 60 13.69 -9.72 1.02
CA ILE A 60 12.46 -9.21 1.66
C ILE A 60 12.80 -8.28 2.85
N PRO A 61 13.70 -8.65 3.78
CA PRO A 61 14.11 -7.75 4.85
C PRO A 61 14.75 -6.44 4.38
N ASP A 62 15.55 -6.46 3.30
CA ASP A 62 16.16 -5.26 2.72
C ASP A 62 15.09 -4.34 2.11
N LEU A 63 14.15 -4.92 1.35
CA LEU A 63 13.05 -4.19 0.73
C LEU A 63 12.16 -3.52 1.78
N GLN A 64 11.82 -4.24 2.86
CA GLN A 64 11.03 -3.69 3.96
C GLN A 64 11.73 -2.47 4.57
N ARG A 65 13.04 -2.57 4.85
CA ARG A 65 13.84 -1.46 5.39
C ARG A 65 13.86 -0.27 4.44
N ALA A 66 14.06 -0.51 3.14
CA ALA A 66 14.09 0.54 2.14
C ALA A 66 12.75 1.29 2.04
N ILE A 67 11.62 0.57 2.05
CA ILE A 67 10.27 1.15 2.04
C ILE A 67 10.03 1.98 3.31
N LEU A 68 10.37 1.44 4.49
CA LEU A 68 10.20 2.14 5.76
C LEU A 68 11.02 3.44 5.82
N ALA A 69 12.25 3.42 5.29
CA ALA A 69 13.13 4.57 5.19
C ALA A 69 12.82 5.51 4.01
N ARG A 70 11.77 5.24 3.22
CA ARG A 70 11.36 6.02 2.05
C ARG A 70 12.44 6.12 0.96
N HIS A 71 13.35 5.15 0.90
CA HIS A 71 14.38 5.05 -0.14
C HIS A 71 13.76 4.75 -1.51
N ASN A 72 14.47 5.15 -2.57
CA ASN A 72 14.14 4.73 -3.92
C ASN A 72 14.57 3.26 -4.10
N VAL A 73 13.67 2.43 -4.59
CA VAL A 73 13.95 1.02 -4.90
C VAL A 73 13.60 0.79 -6.36
N ASN A 74 14.51 0.13 -7.08
CA ASN A 74 14.22 -0.33 -8.44
C ASN A 74 13.77 -1.80 -8.37
N LEU A 75 12.61 -2.10 -8.92
CA LEU A 75 12.06 -3.45 -9.04
C LEU A 75 12.22 -3.83 -10.52
N LEU A 76 13.23 -4.64 -10.83
CA LEU A 76 13.58 -5.10 -12.18
C LEU A 76 13.21 -6.56 -12.37
#